data_AF-A0A0J9YHP4-F1
#
_entry.id   AF-A0A0J9YHP4-F1
#
_cell.length_a   1.000
_cell.length_b   1.000
_cell.length_c   1.000
_cell.angle_alpha   90.00
_cell.angle_beta   90.00
_cell.angle_gamma   90.00
#
_symmetry.space_group_name_H-M   'P 1'
#
loop_
_entity.id
_entity.type
_entity.pdbx_description
1 polymer ?
#
loop_
_entity_poly.entity_id
_entity_poly.type
_entity_poly.pdbx_seq_one_letter_code
_entity_poly.pdbx_strand_id
1 'polypeptide(L)'
;MSIITDTRVSENTKIASTSPIPVLTLGKICDEVCTDVFDNVRNYDHEKSTAWNNEIIQLVLKGIEKESSAQNYKYIVYVTTIERVSDAPSESDSPSRGIRTSSGGFWNPEKDGMWNHKWTTSGTNIDVVFSIAWIHSTNP
;
A
#
# COMPACT_ATOMS: atom_id res chain seq x y z
N MET A 1 27.90 15.95 -19.92
CA MET A 1 26.44 15.71 -19.87
C MET A 1 26.24 14.57 -18.89
N SER A 2 26.06 14.88 -17.60
CA SER A 2 25.95 13.84 -16.56
C SER A 2 24.49 13.38 -16.51
N ILE A 3 24.25 12.12 -16.86
CA ILE A 3 22.96 11.48 -16.72
C ILE A 3 22.77 11.29 -15.21
N ILE A 4 21.93 12.11 -14.59
CA ILE A 4 21.46 11.86 -13.23
C ILE A 4 20.55 10.63 -13.33
N THR A 5 21.11 9.44 -13.11
CA THR A 5 20.30 8.26 -12.83
C THR A 5 19.54 8.52 -11.53
N ASP A 6 18.22 8.43 -11.60
CA ASP A 6 17.32 8.77 -10.50
C ASP A 6 17.54 7.81 -9.32
N THR A 7 18.31 8.25 -8.32
CA THR A 7 18.62 7.55 -7.08
C THR A 7 17.36 7.06 -6.35
N ARG A 8 16.19 7.67 -6.60
CA ARG A 8 14.91 7.32 -5.97
C ARG A 8 14.35 6.01 -6.52
N VAL A 9 14.60 5.73 -7.80
CA VAL A 9 14.20 4.47 -8.45
C VAL A 9 15.06 3.32 -7.94
N SER A 10 16.37 3.54 -7.75
CA SER A 10 17.27 2.52 -7.22
C SER A 10 17.02 2.20 -5.74
N GLU A 11 16.68 3.19 -4.92
CA GLU A 11 16.29 2.97 -3.51
C GLU A 11 14.97 2.20 -3.36
N ASN A 12 13.93 2.56 -4.13
CA ASN A 12 12.66 1.80 -4.13
C ASN A 12 12.86 0.36 -4.64
N THR A 13 13.73 0.16 -5.63
CA THR A 13 14.07 -1.19 -6.14
C THR A 13 14.84 -2.00 -5.09
N LYS A 14 15.73 -1.36 -4.32
CA LYS A 14 16.50 -2.02 -3.26
C LYS A 14 15.61 -2.42 -2.07
N ILE A 15 14.67 -1.57 -1.66
CA ILE A 15 13.74 -1.89 -0.56
C ILE A 15 12.73 -2.97 -1.00
N ALA A 16 12.29 -2.99 -2.26
CA ALA A 16 11.48 -4.08 -2.79
C ALA A 16 12.22 -5.43 -2.80
N SER A 17 13.55 -5.42 -2.89
CA SER A 17 14.36 -6.65 -3.01
C SER A 17 14.57 -7.43 -1.71
N THR A 18 14.32 -6.83 -0.54
CA THR A 18 14.41 -7.51 0.77
C THR A 18 13.07 -8.08 1.25
N SER A 19 12.00 -7.89 0.48
CA SER A 19 10.67 -8.36 0.85
C SER A 19 10.60 -9.89 0.86
N PRO A 20 10.09 -10.53 1.93
CA PRO A 20 9.92 -11.99 2.00
C PRO A 20 8.90 -12.53 1.00
N ILE A 21 7.98 -11.67 0.55
CA ILE A 21 6.96 -11.94 -0.45
C ILE A 21 7.25 -11.02 -1.65
N PRO A 22 7.19 -11.50 -2.90
CA PRO A 22 7.33 -10.62 -4.07
C PRO A 22 6.36 -9.44 -4.00
N VAL A 23 6.85 -8.22 -4.23
CA VAL A 23 6.01 -7.00 -4.15
C VAL A 23 4.83 -7.02 -5.13
N LEU A 24 4.96 -7.74 -6.26
CA LEU A 24 3.85 -7.98 -7.18
C LEU A 24 2.72 -8.80 -6.53
N THR A 25 3.07 -9.79 -5.71
CA THR A 25 2.10 -10.57 -4.93
C THR A 25 1.46 -9.71 -3.85
N LEU A 26 2.23 -8.85 -3.16
CA LEU A 26 1.68 -7.89 -2.18
C LEU A 26 0.68 -6.93 -2.84
N GLY A 27 1.02 -6.39 -4.01
CA GLY A 27 0.11 -5.53 -4.79
C GLY A 27 -1.17 -6.26 -5.17
N LYS A 28 -1.07 -7.48 -5.67
CA LYS A 28 -2.24 -8.30 -6.00
C LYS A 28 -3.15 -8.54 -4.79
N ILE A 29 -2.58 -8.87 -3.62
CA ILE A 29 -3.36 -9.02 -2.37
C ILE A 29 -4.11 -7.71 -2.05
N CYS A 30 -3.43 -6.56 -2.12
CA CYS A 30 -4.06 -5.27 -1.84
C CYS A 30 -5.18 -4.95 -2.83
N ASP A 31 -4.96 -5.21 -4.12
CA ASP A 31 -5.92 -4.93 -5.19
C ASP A 31 -7.17 -5.82 -5.07
N GLU A 32 -7.01 -7.11 -4.80
CA GLU A 32 -8.12 -8.05 -4.59
C GLU A 32 -8.92 -7.67 -3.34
N VAL A 33 -8.26 -7.39 -2.21
CA VAL A 33 -8.95 -6.98 -0.97
C VAL A 33 -9.73 -5.68 -1.17
N CYS A 34 -9.15 -4.66 -1.81
CA CYS A 34 -9.87 -3.42 -2.07
C CYS A 34 -11.03 -3.64 -3.05
N THR A 35 -10.85 -4.48 -4.07
CA THR A 35 -11.93 -4.80 -5.01
C THR A 35 -13.11 -5.44 -4.29
N ASP A 36 -12.85 -6.38 -3.37
CA ASP A 36 -13.89 -7.05 -2.60
C ASP A 36 -14.59 -6.10 -1.62
N VAL A 37 -13.82 -5.32 -0.84
CA VAL A 37 -14.37 -4.38 0.16
C VAL A 37 -15.19 -3.26 -0.50
N PHE A 38 -14.80 -2.82 -1.70
CA PHE A 38 -15.46 -1.71 -2.40
C PHE A 38 -16.34 -2.11 -3.59
N ASP A 39 -16.58 -3.40 -3.84
CA ASP A 39 -17.34 -3.90 -5.00
C ASP A 39 -18.68 -3.15 -5.20
N ASN A 40 -19.36 -2.84 -4.10
CA ASN A 40 -20.65 -2.14 -4.08
C ASN A 40 -20.62 -0.75 -3.43
N VAL A 41 -19.42 -0.21 -3.18
CA VAL A 41 -19.23 1.13 -2.62
C VAL A 41 -18.87 2.09 -3.75
N ARG A 42 -19.66 3.15 -3.94
CA ARG A 42 -19.44 4.15 -5.00
C ARG A 42 -18.92 5.47 -4.47
N ASN A 43 -19.33 5.82 -3.26
CA ASN A 43 -19.01 7.08 -2.61
C ASN A 43 -18.30 6.82 -1.29
N TYR A 44 -17.31 7.66 -1.00
CA TYR A 44 -16.67 7.72 0.30
C TYR A 44 -17.69 8.08 1.37
N ASP A 45 -17.61 7.37 2.49
CA ASP A 45 -18.43 7.58 3.67
C ASP A 45 -17.49 7.71 4.87
N HIS A 46 -17.43 8.92 5.44
CA HIS A 46 -16.52 9.21 6.53
C HIS A 46 -16.80 8.35 7.76
N GLU A 47 -18.06 8.03 8.05
CA GLU A 47 -18.44 7.22 9.20
C GLU A 47 -18.01 5.75 9.04
N LYS A 48 -17.98 5.26 7.79
CA LYS A 48 -17.55 3.88 7.48
C LYS A 48 -16.05 3.72 7.30
N SER A 49 -15.31 4.81 7.07
CA SER A 49 -13.87 4.79 6.78
C SER A 49 -13.04 4.01 7.82
N THR A 50 -13.39 4.10 9.10
CA THR A 50 -12.71 3.33 10.16
C THR A 50 -12.96 1.83 10.03
N ALA A 51 -14.20 1.43 9.73
CA ALA A 51 -14.55 0.03 9.53
C ALA A 51 -13.84 -0.55 8.30
N TRP A 52 -13.84 0.19 7.18
CA TRP A 52 -13.12 -0.22 5.97
C TRP A 52 -11.62 -0.38 6.20
N ASN A 53 -10.96 0.59 6.87
CA ASN A 53 -9.54 0.48 7.17
C ASN A 53 -9.23 -0.76 8.01
N ASN A 54 -10.04 -1.03 9.05
CA ASN A 54 -9.85 -2.21 9.88
C ASN A 54 -10.05 -3.51 9.09
N GLU A 55 -11.10 -3.60 8.28
CA GLU A 55 -11.38 -4.77 7.44
C GLU A 55 -10.25 -5.01 6.43
N ILE A 56 -9.82 -3.98 5.70
CA ILE A 56 -8.73 -4.05 4.74
C ILE A 56 -7.44 -4.51 5.42
N ILE A 57 -7.06 -3.94 6.57
CA ILE A 57 -5.87 -4.33 7.33
C ILE A 57 -5.93 -5.83 7.67
N GLN A 58 -7.06 -6.30 8.19
CA GLN A 58 -7.23 -7.70 8.58
C GLN A 58 -7.14 -8.65 7.38
N LEU A 59 -7.78 -8.31 6.26
CA LEU A 59 -7.77 -9.14 5.06
C LEU A 59 -6.40 -9.16 4.38
N VAL A 60 -5.70 -8.02 4.31
CA VAL A 60 -4.33 -7.95 3.79
C VAL A 60 -3.37 -8.76 4.65
N LEU A 61 -3.45 -8.65 5.98
CA LEU A 61 -2.62 -9.46 6.88
C LEU A 61 -2.86 -10.97 6.69
N LYS A 62 -4.11 -11.39 6.52
CA LYS A 62 -4.45 -12.80 6.21
C LYS A 62 -3.90 -13.24 4.85
N GLY A 63 -3.98 -12.38 3.83
CA GLY A 63 -3.40 -12.65 2.51
C GLY A 63 -1.89 -12.81 2.58
N ILE A 64 -1.22 -11.92 3.32
CA ILE A 64 0.22 -11.99 3.58
C ILE A 64 0.57 -13.26 4.33
N GLU A 65 -0.17 -13.64 5.38
CA GLU A 65 0.07 -14.87 6.14
C GLU A 65 -0.01 -16.12 5.25
N LYS A 66 -0.96 -16.16 4.31
CA LYS A 66 -1.13 -17.28 3.38
C LYS A 66 0.04 -17.43 2.40
N GLU A 67 0.57 -16.32 1.91
CA GLU A 67 1.69 -16.31 0.96
C GLU A 67 3.05 -16.38 1.68
N SER A 68 3.13 -15.93 2.93
CA SER A 68 4.34 -15.97 3.72
C SER A 68 4.63 -17.39 4.18
N SER A 69 5.54 -18.05 3.48
CA SER A 69 6.18 -19.28 3.96
C SER A 69 7.16 -19.00 5.11
N ALA A 70 7.45 -17.74 5.43
CA ALA A 70 8.55 -17.33 6.27
C ALA A 70 8.08 -17.03 7.70
N GLN A 71 8.19 -18.05 8.57
CA GLN A 71 7.86 -18.01 10.01
C GLN A 71 8.66 -16.95 10.83
N ASN A 72 9.55 -16.20 10.20
CA ASN A 72 10.50 -15.29 10.84
C ASN A 72 10.27 -13.82 10.47
N TYR A 73 9.08 -13.44 10.00
CA TYR A 73 8.77 -12.03 9.72
C TYR A 73 7.52 -11.57 10.46
N LYS A 74 7.59 -10.37 11.02
CA LYS A 74 6.46 -9.62 11.54
C LYS A 74 6.07 -8.58 10.50
N TYR A 75 4.77 -8.40 10.28
CA TYR A 75 4.25 -7.45 9.31
C TYR A 75 3.50 -6.32 9.99
N ILE A 76 3.64 -5.12 9.43
CA ILE A 76 2.89 -3.93 9.83
C ILE A 76 2.22 -3.40 8.57
N VAL A 77 0.91 -3.18 8.63
CA VAL A 77 0.11 -2.68 7.51
C VAL A 77 -0.55 -1.38 7.93
N TYR A 78 -0.19 -0.28 7.26
CA TYR A 78 -0.88 0.99 7.35
C TYR A 78 -1.78 1.17 6.14
N VAL A 79 -3.00 1.62 6.37
CA VAL A 79 -3.99 1.89 5.32
C VAL A 79 -4.53 3.30 5.50
N THR A 80 -4.60 4.04 4.41
CA THR A 80 -5.24 5.36 4.35
C THR A 80 -6.24 5.37 3.20
N THR A 81 -7.53 5.46 3.54
CA THR A 81 -8.62 5.70 2.59
C THR A 81 -8.80 7.20 2.34
N ILE A 82 -8.90 7.59 1.08
CA ILE A 82 -8.93 8.97 0.64
C ILE A 82 -10.17 9.20 -0.23
N GLU A 83 -10.95 10.22 0.12
CA GLU A 83 -12.00 10.72 -0.75
C GLU A 83 -11.43 11.56 -1.90
N ARG A 84 -11.78 11.17 -3.13
CA ARG A 84 -11.51 11.93 -4.34
C ARG A 84 -12.64 12.93 -4.53
N VAL A 85 -12.36 14.20 -4.23
CA VAL A 85 -13.33 15.29 -4.42
C VAL A 85 -13.45 15.59 -5.91
N SER A 86 -14.65 15.46 -6.45
CA SER A 86 -15.01 15.71 -7.84
C SER A 86 -15.48 17.16 -8.03
N ASP A 87 -14.59 18.14 -7.85
CA ASP A 87 -14.88 19.56 -8.10
C ASP A 87 -14.10 20.09 -9.32
N ALA A 88 -14.12 19.36 -10.43
CA ALA A 88 -13.69 19.93 -11.72
C ALA A 88 -14.65 19.46 -12.82
N PRO A 89 -15.21 20.37 -13.64
CA PRO A 89 -15.99 19.99 -14.80
C PRO A 89 -15.11 19.18 -15.75
N SER A 90 -15.73 18.17 -16.36
CA SER A 90 -15.19 17.33 -17.42
C SER A 90 -14.31 18.10 -18.41
N GLU A 91 -13.23 17.43 -18.86
CA GLU A 91 -12.18 17.83 -19.81
C GLU A 91 -10.86 18.24 -19.12
N SER A 92 -9.92 17.29 -19.05
CA SER A 92 -8.54 17.36 -18.52
C SER A 92 -8.33 17.23 -16.99
N ASP A 93 -7.56 16.21 -16.59
CA ASP A 93 -6.89 16.04 -15.30
C ASP A 93 -7.51 16.77 -14.09
N SER A 94 -8.56 16.18 -13.51
CA SER A 94 -9.04 16.60 -12.19
C SER A 94 -7.86 16.56 -11.20
N PRO A 95 -7.56 17.64 -10.48
CA PRO A 95 -6.39 17.69 -9.60
C PRO A 95 -6.62 16.72 -8.43
N SER A 96 -6.07 15.51 -8.55
CA SER A 96 -6.05 14.58 -7.43
C SER A 96 -5.36 15.29 -6.26
N ARG A 97 -5.97 15.30 -5.07
CA ARG A 97 -5.33 15.84 -3.88
C ARG A 97 -3.96 15.14 -3.73
N GLY A 98 -2.89 15.92 -3.84
CA GLY A 98 -1.54 15.37 -3.75
C GLY A 98 -1.33 14.76 -2.36
N ILE A 99 -1.02 13.47 -2.30
CA ILE A 99 -0.73 12.77 -1.05
C ILE A 99 0.70 12.29 -1.11
N ARG A 100 1.50 12.74 -0.13
CA ARG A 100 2.88 12.31 0.03
C ARG A 100 3.02 11.58 1.35
N THR A 101 3.26 10.28 1.26
CA THR A 101 3.72 9.47 2.40
C THR A 101 5.23 9.35 2.35
N SER A 102 5.88 9.34 3.50
CA SER A 102 7.31 9.08 3.66
C SER A 102 7.49 8.41 5.00
N SER A 103 8.31 7.36 5.06
CA SER A 103 8.60 6.69 6.31
C SER A 103 10.09 6.45 6.42
N GLY A 104 10.60 6.48 7.64
CA GLY A 104 11.97 6.11 7.98
C GLY A 104 11.96 4.92 8.91
N GLY A 105 13.01 4.11 8.82
CA GLY A 105 13.20 2.94 9.65
C GLY A 105 14.62 2.89 10.18
N PHE A 106 14.76 2.59 11.47
CA PHE A 106 16.05 2.19 12.06
C PHE A 106 16.01 0.70 12.33
N TRP A 107 16.45 -0.09 11.34
CA TRP A 107 16.26 -1.53 11.28
C TRP A 107 17.39 -2.22 10.49
N ASN A 108 17.32 -3.53 10.30
CA ASN A 108 18.30 -4.26 9.51
C ASN A 108 18.11 -3.98 8.00
N PRO A 109 19.06 -3.29 7.32
CA PRO A 109 18.87 -2.89 5.93
C PRO A 109 18.91 -4.05 4.92
N GLU A 110 19.31 -5.24 5.33
CA GLU A 110 19.38 -6.43 4.48
C GLU A 110 18.12 -7.30 4.56
N LYS A 111 17.36 -7.17 5.65
CA LYS A 111 16.23 -8.05 5.95
C LYS A 111 14.91 -7.33 6.14
N ASP A 112 14.97 -6.12 6.66
CA ASP A 112 13.79 -5.33 6.98
C ASP A 112 13.52 -4.32 5.86
N GLY A 113 12.28 -3.90 5.74
CA GLY A 113 11.91 -2.98 4.68
C GLY A 113 10.46 -2.55 4.75
N MET A 114 10.10 -1.67 3.82
CA MET A 114 8.75 -1.19 3.67
C MET A 114 8.45 -0.85 2.22
N TRP A 115 7.25 -1.21 1.78
CA TRP A 115 6.77 -0.95 0.45
C TRP A 115 5.45 -0.16 0.50
N ASN A 116 5.24 0.72 -0.48
CA ASN A 116 4.02 1.50 -0.60
C ASN A 116 3.27 1.13 -1.87
N HIS A 117 1.94 1.06 -1.76
CA HIS A 117 1.04 0.76 -2.88
C HIS A 117 -0.10 1.75 -2.90
N LYS A 118 -0.60 2.06 -4.10
CA LYS A 118 -1.82 2.84 -4.27
C LYS A 118 -2.81 2.04 -5.10
N TRP A 119 -3.98 1.80 -4.52
CA TRP A 119 -5.15 1.29 -5.25
C TRP A 119 -6.06 2.46 -5.64
N THR A 120 -6.44 2.50 -6.91
CA THR A 120 -7.36 3.48 -7.51
C THR A 120 -8.21 2.73 -8.52
N THR A 121 -9.51 3.02 -8.55
CA THR A 121 -10.41 2.52 -9.60
C THR A 121 -11.40 3.62 -10.02
N SER A 122 -11.93 3.49 -11.25
CA SER A 122 -12.96 4.39 -11.79
C SER A 122 -14.35 4.12 -11.22
N GLY A 123 -14.58 2.94 -10.62
CA GLY A 123 -15.88 2.54 -10.07
C GLY A 123 -16.27 3.22 -8.75
N THR A 124 -15.35 3.93 -8.10
CA THR A 124 -15.59 4.64 -6.84
C THR A 124 -14.78 5.95 -6.78
N ASN A 125 -15.22 6.90 -5.96
CA ASN A 125 -14.44 8.10 -5.63
C ASN A 125 -13.45 7.87 -4.47
N ILE A 126 -13.08 6.62 -4.18
CA ILE A 126 -12.16 6.25 -3.11
C ILE A 126 -10.82 5.84 -3.69
N ASP A 127 -9.74 6.41 -3.17
CA ASP A 127 -8.38 5.90 -3.35
C ASP A 127 -7.91 5.26 -2.03
N VAL A 128 -7.09 4.22 -2.10
CA VAL A 128 -6.48 3.60 -0.90
C VAL A 128 -4.97 3.57 -1.06
N VAL A 129 -4.27 4.07 -0.04
CA VAL A 129 -2.81 4.01 0.05
C VAL A 129 -2.42 3.02 1.14
N PHE A 130 -1.52 2.11 0.80
CA PHE A 130 -0.94 1.13 1.70
C PHE A 130 0.52 1.46 1.98
N SER A 131 0.94 1.25 3.22
CA SER A 131 2.35 1.13 3.59
C SER A 131 2.53 -0.18 4.35
N ILE A 132 3.24 -1.13 3.76
CA ILE A 132 3.47 -2.46 4.32
C ILE A 132 4.94 -2.57 4.70
N ALA A 133 5.22 -2.74 5.99
CA ALA A 133 6.56 -3.00 6.50
C ALA A 133 6.70 -4.46 6.94
N TRP A 134 7.91 -5.00 6.81
CA TRP A 134 8.27 -6.30 7.31
C TRP A 134 9.54 -6.19 8.16
N ILE A 135 9.53 -6.86 9.29
CA ILE A 135 10.65 -6.92 10.23
C ILE A 135 11.00 -8.38 10.46
N HIS A 136 12.23 -8.74 10.12
CA HIS A 136 12.77 -10.06 10.38
C HIS A 136 12.85 -10.30 11.89
N SER A 137 12.01 -11.19 12.37
CA SER A 137 12.03 -11.68 13.74
C SER A 137 13.13 -12.72 13.90
N THR A 138 14.19 -12.36 14.61
CA THR A 138 15.11 -13.32 15.21
C THR A 138 14.49 -13.82 16.52
N ASN A 139 13.41 -14.60 16.45
CA ASN A 139 13.13 -15.45 17.60
C ASN A 139 14.25 -16.53 17.62
N PRO A 140 14.84 -16.87 18.79
CA PRO A 140 15.49 -18.16 18.92
C PRO A 140 14.50 -19.30 18.68
#